data_AF-A0A948ZHI5-F1
#
_entry.id   AF-A0A948ZHI5-F1
#
_cell.length_a   1.000
_cell.length_b   1.000
_cell.length_c   1.000
_cell.angle_alpha   90.00
_cell.angle_beta   90.00
_cell.angle_gamma   90.00
#
_symmetry.space_group_name_H-M   'P 1'
#
loop_
_entity.id
_entity.type
_entity.pdbx_description
1 polymer ?
#
loop_
_entity_poly.entity_id
_entity_poly.type
_entity_poly.pdbx_seq_one_letter_code
_entity_poly.pdbx_strand_id
1 'polypeptide(L)' 'MVYRGHVKNGIVVLDETPSLPEGAEVQVAVVPPDTKESTLGARLMKFAGKLEGLPSDLARNHDHYSHGAPKK' A
#
# COMPACT_ATOMS: atom_id res chain seq x y z
N MET A 1 21.59 -11.44 15.51
CA MET A 1 20.16 -11.72 15.73
C MET A 1 19.40 -10.42 15.61
N VAL A 2 18.31 -10.38 14.86
CA VAL A 2 17.49 -9.17 14.69
C VAL A 2 16.08 -9.49 15.13
N TYR A 3 15.54 -8.71 16.07
CA TYR A 3 14.15 -8.80 16.48
C TYR A 3 13.35 -7.70 15.78
N ARG A 4 12.16 -8.05 15.29
CA ARG A 4 11.19 -7.08 14.79
C ARG A 4 10.21 -6.73 15.88
N GLY A 5 9.71 -5.51 15.80
CA GLY A 5 8.79 -4.96 16.77
C GLY A 5 8.21 -3.66 16.27
N HIS A 6 7.26 -3.15 17.02
CA HIS A 6 6.58 -1.90 16.74
C HIS A 6 6.57 -0.99 17.97
N VAL A 7 6.54 0.31 17.74
CA VAL A 7 6.44 1.29 18.83
C VAL A 7 4.98 1.46 19.22
N LYS A 8 4.64 1.20 20.48
CA LYS A 8 3.32 1.45 21.07
C LYS A 8 3.47 2.36 22.27
N ASN A 9 2.91 3.56 22.19
CA ASN A 9 3.00 4.58 23.24
C ASN A 9 4.45 4.91 23.68
N GLY A 10 5.38 4.97 22.71
CA GLY A 10 6.80 5.24 22.99
C GLY A 10 7.59 4.03 23.49
N ILE A 11 6.96 2.86 23.68
CA ILE A 11 7.62 1.62 24.08
C ILE A 11 7.81 0.73 22.85
N VAL A 12 9.01 0.18 22.65
CA VAL A 12 9.27 -0.82 21.61
C VAL A 12 8.75 -2.17 22.10
N VAL A 13 7.71 -2.69 21.43
CA VAL A 13 7.14 -4.01 21.67
C VAL A 13 7.67 -4.94 20.60
N LEU A 14 8.37 -6.01 20.99
CA LEU A 14 8.84 -7.02 20.05
C LEU A 14 7.68 -7.91 19.63
N ASP A 15 7.60 -8.23 18.33
CA ASP A 15 6.50 -9.02 17.76
C ASP A 15 6.57 -10.49 18.18
N GLU A 16 7.77 -10.96 18.54
CA GLU A 16 8.06 -12.31 18.98
C GLU A 16 8.75 -12.29 20.35
N THR A 17 8.61 -13.38 21.12
CA THR A 17 9.29 -13.52 22.41
C THR A 17 10.81 -13.58 22.21
N PRO A 18 11.57 -12.57 22.68
CA PRO A 18 13.02 -12.58 22.52
C PRO A 18 13.69 -13.56 23.49
N SER A 19 14.83 -14.10 23.08
CA SER A 19 15.76 -14.85 23.93
C SER A 19 17.01 -14.00 24.14
N LEU A 20 16.83 -12.87 24.83
CA LEU A 20 17.91 -11.95 25.16
C LEU A 20 18.44 -12.26 26.56
N PRO A 21 19.77 -12.36 26.74
CA PRO A 21 20.33 -12.50 28.07
C PRO A 21 20.13 -11.22 28.90
N GLU A 22 19.93 -11.38 30.20
CA GLU A 22 19.79 -10.26 31.13
C GLU A 22 21.01 -9.35 31.08
N GLY A 23 20.79 -8.03 31.06
CA GLY A 23 21.85 -7.02 30.98
C GLY A 23 22.48 -6.83 29.61
N ALA A 24 21.96 -7.46 28.56
CA ALA A 24 22.44 -7.25 27.19
C ALA A 24 22.20 -5.80 26.72
N GLU A 25 23.25 -5.15 26.22
CA GLU A 25 23.14 -3.87 25.53
C GLU A 25 22.47 -4.07 24.16
N VAL A 26 21.50 -3.23 23.83
CA VAL A 26 20.73 -3.32 22.59
C VAL A 26 20.78 -2.02 21.80
N GLN A 27 20.82 -2.15 20.48
CA GLN A 27 20.69 -1.03 19.54
C GLN A 27 19.33 -1.11 18.85
N VAL A 28 18.62 0.02 18.77
CA VAL A 28 17.34 0.14 18.07
C VAL A 28 17.57 0.82 16.73
N ALA A 29 17.11 0.19 15.66
CA ALA A 29 17.08 0.77 14.32
C ALA A 29 15.63 0.87 13.84
N VAL A 30 15.20 2.07 13.46
CA VAL A 30 13.88 2.26 12.83
C VAL A 30 13.96 1.74 11.40
N VAL A 31 13.23 0.66 11.13
CA VAL A 31 13.10 0.13 9.77
C VAL A 31 12.05 0.98 9.07
N PRO A 32 12.37 1.61 7.92
CA PRO A 32 11.36 2.30 7.14
C PRO A 32 10.25 1.31 6.80
N PRO A 33 8.97 1.75 6.80
CA PRO A 33 7.90 0.88 6.37
C PRO A 33 8.28 0.29 5.03
N ASP A 34 8.06 -1.01 4.89
CA ASP A 34 8.19 -1.68 3.61
C ASP A 34 7.14 -1.05 2.71
N THR A 35 7.49 0.04 2.03
CA THR A 35 6.75 0.54 0.87
C THR A 35 6.93 -0.54 -0.18
N LYS A 36 6.23 -1.67 0.01
CA LYS A 36 5.82 -2.51 -1.10
C LYS A 36 5.26 -1.52 -2.08
N GLU A 37 6.02 -1.27 -3.14
CA GLU A 37 5.58 -0.35 -4.15
C GLU A 37 4.20 -0.82 -4.56
N SER A 38 3.19 -0.05 -4.16
CA SER A 38 1.81 -0.35 -4.50
C SER A 38 1.81 -0.63 -5.99
N THR A 39 1.32 -1.80 -6.40
CA THR A 39 1.31 -2.17 -7.82
C THR A 39 0.72 -1.02 -8.63
N LEU A 40 1.09 -0.91 -9.91
CA LEU A 40 0.54 0.14 -10.77
C LEU A 40 -1.00 0.16 -10.69
N GLY A 41 -1.64 -1.02 -10.66
CA GLY A 41 -3.07 -1.16 -10.42
C GLY A 41 -3.54 -0.52 -9.11
N ALA A 42 -2.90 -0.82 -7.98
CA ALA A 42 -3.24 -0.21 -6.69
C ALA A 42 -3.08 1.33 -6.69
N ARG A 43 -2.08 1.86 -7.41
CA ARG A 43 -1.91 3.32 -7.58
C ARG A 43 -3.03 3.94 -8.42
N LEU A 44 -3.51 3.24 -9.45
CA LEU A 44 -4.56 3.72 -10.35
C LEU A 44 -5.96 3.63 -9.74
N MET A 45 -6.18 2.72 -8.78
CA MET A 45 -7.47 2.58 -8.09
C MET A 45 -7.96 3.87 -7.42
N LYS A 46 -7.06 4.79 -7.05
CA LYS A 46 -7.42 6.12 -6.53
C LYS A 46 -8.22 6.98 -7.54
N PHE A 47 -8.31 6.58 -8.80
CA PHE A 47 -9.07 7.25 -9.84
C PHE A 47 -10.35 6.51 -10.24
N ALA A 48 -10.57 5.29 -9.74
CA ALA A 48 -11.75 4.50 -10.07
C ALA A 48 -13.02 5.21 -9.59
N GLY A 49 -14.03 5.31 -10.47
CA GLY A 49 -15.35 5.86 -10.12
C GLY A 49 -15.41 7.37 -9.87
N LYS A 50 -14.36 8.14 -10.18
CA LYS A 50 -14.33 9.60 -9.92
C LYS A 50 -15.19 10.45 -10.84
N LEU A 51 -15.63 9.91 -11.97
CA LEU A 51 -16.37 10.65 -12.99
C LEU A 51 -17.85 10.31 -12.90
N GLU A 52 -18.69 11.34 -12.82
CA GLU A 52 -20.15 11.24 -12.77
C GLU A 52 -20.77 11.53 -14.15
N GLY A 53 -22.00 11.07 -14.37
CA GLY A 53 -22.76 11.38 -15.60
C GLY A 53 -22.24 10.70 -16.88
N LEU A 54 -21.32 9.74 -16.75
CA LEU A 54 -20.78 9.01 -17.89
C LEU A 54 -21.72 7.91 -18.38
N PRO A 55 -21.69 7.58 -19.69
CA PRO A 55 -22.38 6.42 -20.21
C PRO A 55 -21.96 5.13 -19.51
N SER A 56 -22.92 4.25 -19.23
CA SER A 56 -22.67 2.96 -18.55
C SER A 56 -21.79 2.01 -19.36
N ASP A 57 -21.66 2.23 -20.67
CA ASP A 57 -20.84 1.47 -21.60
C ASP A 57 -19.48 2.13 -21.91
N LEU A 58 -19.11 3.24 -21.23
CA LEU A 58 -17.89 4.00 -21.53
C LEU A 58 -16.63 3.13 -21.51
N ALA A 59 -16.48 2.23 -20.54
CA ALA A 59 -15.30 1.37 -20.46
C ALA A 59 -15.12 0.50 -21.71
N ARG A 60 -16.23 -0.05 -22.25
CA ARG A 60 -16.23 -0.87 -23.48
C ARG A 60 -16.06 -0.02 -24.73
N ASN A 61 -16.66 1.17 -24.75
CA ASN A 61 -16.76 2.06 -25.91
C ASN A 61 -15.91 3.33 -25.78
N HIS A 62 -14.79 3.29 -25.05
CA HIS A 62 -14.01 4.50 -24.76
C HIS A 62 -13.48 5.19 -26.03
N ASP A 63 -13.13 4.43 -27.08
CA ASP A 63 -12.73 4.96 -28.38
C ASP A 63 -13.86 5.71 -29.09
N HIS A 64 -15.11 5.23 -28.95
CA HIS A 64 -16.28 5.90 -29.52
C HIS A 64 -16.47 7.28 -28.90
N TYR A 65 -16.43 7.35 -27.56
CA TYR A 65 -16.67 8.59 -26.84
C TYR A 65 -15.48 9.55 -26.88
N SER A 66 -14.24 9.05 -26.97
CA SER A 66 -13.03 9.88 -27.01
C SER A 66 -12.65 10.32 -28.43
N HIS A 67 -12.93 9.48 -29.42
CA HIS A 67 -12.37 9.61 -30.77
C HIS A 67 -13.40 9.40 -31.90
N GLY A 68 -14.67 9.15 -31.60
CA GLY A 68 -15.73 9.00 -32.61
C GLY A 68 -15.72 7.68 -33.38
N ALA A 69 -14.96 6.67 -32.93
CA ALA A 69 -14.96 5.35 -33.54
C ALA A 69 -16.34 4.67 -33.44
N PRO A 70 -16.69 3.69 -34.30
CA PRO A 70 -17.88 2.86 -34.10
C PRO A 70 -17.87 2.14 -32.74
N LYS A 71 -19.05 1.94 -32.14
CA LYS A 71 -19.19 1.15 -30.90
C LYS A 71 -18.81 -0.32 -31.15
N LYS A 72 -18.18 -0.94 -30.15
CA LYS A 72 -17.79 -2.36 -30.13
C LYS A 72 -18.85 -3.23 -29.44
#